data_AF-A0A3B9LTT7-F1
#
_entry.id   AF-A0A3B9LTT7-F1
#
_cell.length_a   1.000
_cell.length_b   1.000
_cell.length_c   1.000
_cell.angle_alpha   90.00
_cell.angle_beta   90.00
_cell.angle_gamma   90.00
#
_symmetry.space_group_name_H-M   'P 1'
#
loop_
_entity.id
_entity.type
_entity.pdbx_description
1 polymer ?
#
loop_
_entity_poly.entity_id
_entity_poly.type
_entity_poly.pdbx_seq_one_letter_code
_entity_poly.pdbx_strand_id
1 'polypeptide(L)'
;MRFAVALLITAFAALSAFGQAPTLRIVTEVPNLPSELFYGNIKVKPLRLRPGTNTVITINDSDFFVNQQYVDFLSRFPDQSGFDFWVNQIASCNGDAVCIAGQRDNSSGAFFLSIEFQETGYLVERMYKVSYGSDTGTSTFGGPHQLSVPIIRRSEFLPDTLQMSNGVVVGQPGWPTVLENNKVAFANDFVSRARFSSAFATSLTPAQFVGALFGNAGVTPSASDLTAAINEFGGAANTADTAARGRTLRRVAENADLNSAEKNKAFVLMQYLGYLRRDPNVGADTDYTGYDFWLQKLNNHGGDFHAAQMVRSFIVSGEYLNRF
;
A
#
# COMPACT_ATOMS: atom_id res chain seq x y z
N MET A 1 -49.09 57.05 -30.25
CA MET A 1 -49.52 56.54 -28.93
C MET A 1 -49.95 55.09 -29.07
N ARG A 2 -49.37 54.20 -28.24
CA ARG A 2 -49.77 52.82 -27.91
C ARG A 2 -49.40 51.73 -28.93
N PHE A 3 -48.23 51.10 -28.78
CA PHE A 3 -47.85 49.95 -27.92
C PHE A 3 -47.81 48.65 -28.74
N ALA A 4 -46.63 48.31 -29.26
CA ALA A 4 -46.33 46.99 -29.80
C ALA A 4 -45.78 46.11 -28.66
N VAL A 5 -46.51 45.07 -28.28
CA VAL A 5 -46.04 44.02 -27.38
C VAL A 5 -45.64 42.84 -28.26
N ALA A 6 -44.34 42.66 -28.47
CA ALA A 6 -43.80 41.46 -29.09
C ALA A 6 -43.62 40.40 -27.98
N LEU A 7 -44.44 39.35 -28.04
CA LEU A 7 -44.39 38.22 -27.12
C LEU A 7 -43.25 37.29 -27.55
N LEU A 8 -42.13 37.34 -26.83
CA LEU A 8 -40.98 36.47 -27.04
C LEU A 8 -41.23 35.14 -26.32
N ILE A 9 -41.65 34.10 -27.03
CA ILE A 9 -41.73 32.74 -26.49
C ILE A 9 -40.36 32.08 -26.69
N THR A 10 -39.52 32.11 -25.65
CA THR A 10 -38.31 31.29 -25.56
C THR A 10 -38.71 29.84 -25.27
N ALA A 11 -38.66 28.99 -26.28
CA ALA A 11 -38.75 27.54 -26.10
C ALA A 11 -37.47 27.04 -25.40
N PHE A 12 -37.56 26.77 -24.09
CA PHE A 12 -36.56 26.00 -23.36
C PHE A 12 -36.60 24.54 -23.85
N ALA A 13 -35.67 24.16 -24.71
CA ALA A 13 -35.37 22.75 -24.93
C ALA A 13 -34.57 22.24 -23.72
N ALA A 14 -35.27 21.68 -22.74
CA ALA A 14 -34.63 20.89 -21.70
C ALA A 14 -34.06 19.62 -22.34
N LEU A 15 -32.75 19.59 -22.55
CA LEU A 15 -31.98 18.36 -22.75
C LEU A 15 -32.04 17.58 -21.43
N SER A 16 -33.07 16.76 -21.24
CA SER A 16 -33.03 15.68 -20.28
C SER A 16 -32.03 14.65 -20.79
N ALA A 17 -30.78 14.76 -20.35
CA ALA A 17 -29.86 13.64 -20.41
C ALA A 17 -30.46 12.52 -19.54
N PHE A 18 -31.15 11.57 -20.17
CA PHE A 18 -31.57 10.35 -19.51
C PHE A 18 -30.29 9.65 -19.03
N GLY A 19 -30.00 9.76 -17.74
CA GLY A 19 -28.91 9.02 -17.11
C GLY A 19 -29.11 7.55 -17.41
N GLN A 20 -28.10 6.93 -18.03
CA GLN A 20 -28.08 5.49 -18.28
C GLN A 20 -28.45 4.76 -16.98
N ALA A 21 -29.40 3.83 -17.06
CA ALA A 21 -29.78 3.04 -15.89
C ALA A 21 -28.52 2.40 -15.27
N PRO A 22 -28.36 2.44 -13.94
CA PRO A 22 -27.18 1.89 -13.29
C PRO A 22 -27.02 0.42 -13.70
N THR A 23 -25.87 0.09 -14.27
CA THR A 23 -25.55 -1.27 -14.69
C THR A 23 -24.77 -1.97 -13.59
N LEU A 24 -24.93 -3.29 -13.49
CA LEU A 24 -24.02 -4.13 -12.72
C LEU A 24 -22.63 -4.11 -13.39
N ARG A 25 -21.58 -3.85 -12.62
CA ARG A 25 -20.19 -3.94 -13.07
C ARG A 25 -19.37 -4.78 -12.10
N ILE A 26 -18.48 -5.58 -12.65
CA ILE A 26 -17.48 -6.34 -11.89
C ILE A 26 -16.16 -5.59 -12.01
N VAL A 27 -15.56 -5.25 -10.88
CA VAL A 27 -14.28 -4.54 -10.80
C VAL A 27 -13.26 -5.48 -10.19
N THR A 28 -12.30 -5.92 -11.02
CA THR A 28 -11.20 -6.78 -10.59
C THR A 28 -9.98 -5.92 -10.41
N GLU A 29 -9.53 -5.79 -9.18
CA GLU A 29 -8.35 -5.00 -8.85
C GLU A 29 -7.06 -5.81 -8.98
N VAL A 30 -7.06 -7.06 -8.50
CA VAL A 30 -5.94 -7.99 -8.64
C VAL A 30 -6.42 -9.21 -9.44
N PRO A 31 -5.73 -9.56 -10.55
CA PRO A 31 -6.07 -10.76 -11.31
C PRO A 31 -6.11 -12.01 -10.43
N ASN A 32 -7.10 -12.88 -10.66
CA ASN A 32 -7.31 -14.14 -9.93
C ASN A 32 -7.70 -14.01 -8.45
N LEU A 33 -7.94 -12.79 -7.94
CA LEU A 33 -8.51 -12.55 -6.61
C LEU A 33 -9.98 -12.13 -6.68
N PRO A 34 -10.71 -12.15 -5.54
CA PRO A 34 -12.13 -11.77 -5.53
C PRO A 34 -12.36 -10.35 -6.08
N SER A 35 -13.22 -10.26 -7.09
CA SER A 35 -13.66 -8.99 -7.65
C SER A 35 -14.73 -8.31 -6.79
N GLU A 36 -14.79 -6.99 -6.88
CA GLU A 36 -15.87 -6.21 -6.28
C GLU A 36 -17.03 -6.07 -7.26
N LEU A 37 -18.26 -6.13 -6.74
CA LEU A 37 -19.48 -5.95 -7.52
C LEU A 37 -20.05 -4.57 -7.24
N PHE A 38 -20.45 -3.84 -8.27
CA PHE A 38 -21.11 -2.54 -8.14
C PHE A 38 -22.40 -2.49 -8.96
N TYR A 39 -23.37 -1.72 -8.47
CA TYR A 39 -24.56 -1.29 -9.19
C TYR A 39 -24.49 0.23 -9.38
N GLY A 40 -24.16 0.68 -10.59
CA GLY A 40 -23.71 2.05 -10.80
C GLY A 40 -22.46 2.34 -9.97
N ASN A 41 -22.52 3.34 -9.08
CA ASN A 41 -21.41 3.68 -8.17
C ASN A 41 -21.53 3.07 -6.76
N ILE A 42 -22.58 2.27 -6.51
CA ILE A 42 -22.82 1.66 -5.21
C ILE A 42 -22.14 0.30 -5.19
N LYS A 43 -21.24 0.08 -4.24
CA LYS A 43 -20.64 -1.23 -3.98
C LYS A 43 -21.70 -2.17 -3.43
N VAL A 44 -21.85 -3.32 -4.06
CA VAL A 44 -22.73 -4.40 -3.62
C VAL A 44 -21.93 -5.32 -2.70
N LYS A 45 -22.51 -5.63 -1.53
CA LYS A 45 -21.97 -6.61 -0.60
C LYS A 45 -22.66 -7.94 -0.83
N PRO A 46 -22.06 -8.88 -1.56
CA PRO A 46 -22.70 -10.15 -1.83
C PRO A 46 -22.89 -10.92 -0.52
N LEU A 47 -24.09 -11.46 -0.34
CA LEU A 47 -24.36 -12.43 0.72
C LEU A 47 -23.48 -13.66 0.48
N ARG A 48 -22.58 -13.95 1.42
CA ARG A 48 -21.72 -15.14 1.39
C ARG A 48 -22.32 -16.17 2.33
N LEU A 49 -22.57 -17.37 1.82
CA LEU A 49 -23.10 -18.48 2.61
C LEU A 49 -22.06 -19.60 2.70
N ARG A 50 -22.01 -20.27 3.84
CA ARG A 50 -21.23 -21.50 4.02
C ARG A 50 -21.74 -22.56 3.02
N PRO A 51 -20.85 -23.28 2.33
CA PRO A 51 -21.27 -24.32 1.39
C PRO A 51 -22.22 -25.32 2.05
N GLY A 52 -23.39 -25.54 1.43
CA GLY A 52 -24.40 -26.49 1.92
C GLY A 52 -25.20 -26.03 3.13
N THR A 53 -25.09 -24.77 3.58
CA THR A 53 -25.89 -24.24 4.69
C THR A 53 -26.44 -22.84 4.40
N ASN A 54 -27.32 -22.35 5.29
CA ASN A 54 -27.80 -20.95 5.28
C ASN A 54 -27.01 -20.06 6.25
N THR A 55 -25.86 -20.51 6.73
CA THR A 55 -25.01 -19.75 7.64
C THR A 55 -24.26 -18.69 6.85
N VAL A 56 -24.44 -17.43 7.23
CA VAL A 56 -23.75 -16.29 6.61
C VAL A 56 -22.28 -16.29 7.02
N ILE A 57 -21.39 -16.05 6.05
CA ILE A 57 -19.96 -15.83 6.29
C ILE A 57 -19.73 -14.35 6.57
N THR A 58 -19.06 -14.05 7.67
CA THR A 58 -18.75 -12.66 8.06
C THR A 58 -17.26 -12.46 8.29
N ILE A 59 -16.79 -11.21 8.30
CA ILE A 59 -15.39 -10.87 8.61
C ILE A 59 -14.96 -11.24 10.03
N ASN A 60 -15.90 -11.66 10.88
CA ASN A 60 -15.60 -12.18 12.21
C ASN A 60 -15.27 -13.67 12.21
N ASP A 61 -15.59 -14.39 11.14
CA ASP A 61 -15.22 -15.79 11.02
C ASP A 61 -13.71 -15.91 10.74
N SER A 62 -13.02 -16.76 11.50
CA SER A 62 -11.56 -16.85 11.48
C SER A 62 -11.01 -17.16 10.08
N ASP A 63 -11.65 -18.06 9.36
CA ASP A 63 -11.22 -18.44 8.00
C ASP A 63 -11.38 -17.30 6.99
N PHE A 64 -12.51 -16.60 7.02
CA PHE A 64 -12.72 -15.48 6.12
C PHE A 64 -11.81 -14.31 6.49
N PHE A 65 -11.63 -14.03 7.78
CA PHE A 65 -10.67 -13.02 8.25
C PHE A 65 -9.25 -13.29 7.76
N VAL A 66 -8.75 -14.52 7.93
CA VAL A 66 -7.41 -14.94 7.48
C VAL A 66 -7.29 -14.80 5.96
N ASN A 67 -8.28 -15.26 5.18
CA ASN A 67 -8.29 -15.06 3.73
C ASN A 67 -8.18 -13.57 3.35
N GLN A 68 -8.90 -12.69 4.05
CA GLN A 68 -8.80 -11.26 3.79
C GLN A 68 -7.42 -10.69 4.13
N GLN A 69 -6.71 -11.20 5.15
CA GLN A 69 -5.35 -10.74 5.44
C GLN A 69 -4.39 -11.07 4.29
N TYR A 70 -4.47 -12.28 3.74
CA TYR A 70 -3.67 -12.66 2.57
C TYR A 70 -3.99 -11.81 1.33
N VAL A 71 -5.27 -11.53 1.08
CA VAL A 71 -5.70 -10.72 -0.07
C VAL A 71 -5.35 -9.23 0.09
N ASP A 72 -5.41 -8.70 1.31
CA ASP A 72 -5.12 -7.29 1.62
C ASP A 72 -3.63 -6.98 1.63
N PHE A 73 -2.81 -7.90 2.15
CA PHE A 73 -1.38 -7.63 2.38
C PHE A 73 -0.45 -8.37 1.43
N LEU A 74 -0.80 -9.58 1.00
CA LEU A 74 0.06 -10.41 0.14
C LEU A 74 -0.47 -10.53 -1.29
N SER A 75 -1.66 -10.02 -1.56
CA SER A 75 -2.32 -10.09 -2.88
C SER A 75 -2.34 -11.50 -3.46
N ARG A 76 -2.60 -12.50 -2.62
CA ARG A 76 -2.76 -13.90 -3.02
C ARG A 76 -3.76 -14.61 -2.12
N PHE A 77 -4.19 -15.81 -2.53
CA PHE A 77 -4.84 -16.73 -1.60
C PHE A 77 -3.80 -17.38 -0.68
N PRO A 78 -4.21 -17.80 0.53
CA PRO A 78 -3.30 -18.50 1.42
C PRO A 78 -2.90 -19.86 0.84
N ASP A 79 -1.66 -20.25 1.12
CA ASP A 79 -1.27 -21.66 1.04
C ASP A 79 -1.95 -22.43 2.19
N GLN A 80 -2.22 -23.72 1.99
CA GLN A 80 -2.99 -24.52 2.94
C GLN A 80 -2.36 -24.53 4.34
N SER A 81 -1.03 -24.69 4.43
CA SER A 81 -0.30 -24.69 5.70
C SER A 81 -0.42 -23.36 6.47
N GLY A 82 -0.26 -22.24 5.78
CA GLY A 82 -0.39 -20.92 6.37
C GLY A 82 -1.83 -20.62 6.78
N PHE A 83 -2.80 -20.98 5.95
CA PHE A 83 -4.22 -20.86 6.27
C PHE A 83 -4.55 -21.61 7.56
N ASP A 84 -4.20 -22.90 7.64
CA ASP A 84 -4.49 -23.74 8.80
C ASP A 84 -3.79 -23.21 10.05
N PHE A 85 -2.54 -22.75 9.93
CA PHE A 85 -1.80 -22.16 11.04
C PHE A 85 -2.56 -20.96 11.63
N TRP A 86 -2.89 -19.95 10.81
CA TRP A 86 -3.53 -18.73 11.30
C TRP A 86 -4.97 -18.96 11.80
N VAL A 87 -5.73 -19.83 11.13
CA VAL A 87 -7.07 -20.20 11.60
C VAL A 87 -6.99 -20.90 12.96
N ASN A 88 -6.04 -21.83 13.14
CA ASN A 88 -5.86 -22.53 14.41
C ASN A 88 -5.39 -21.63 15.55
N GLN A 89 -4.59 -20.59 15.28
CA GLN A 89 -4.21 -19.58 16.29
C GLN A 89 -5.43 -18.85 16.85
N ILE A 90 -6.42 -18.52 16.01
CA ILE A 90 -7.66 -17.89 16.47
C ILE A 90 -8.57 -18.92 17.15
N ALA A 91 -8.66 -20.13 16.58
CA ALA A 91 -9.51 -21.20 17.10
C ALA A 91 -9.07 -21.67 18.50
N SER A 92 -7.79 -21.60 18.84
CA SER A 92 -7.27 -21.99 20.16
C SER A 92 -7.84 -21.17 21.33
N CYS A 93 -8.52 -20.05 21.03
CA CYS A 93 -9.23 -19.25 22.04
C CYS A 93 -10.53 -19.87 22.55
N ASN A 94 -11.02 -20.98 21.95
CA ASN A 94 -12.21 -21.70 22.40
C ASN A 94 -13.46 -20.81 22.63
N GLY A 95 -13.64 -19.78 21.79
CA GLY A 95 -14.78 -18.86 21.85
C GLY A 95 -14.61 -17.66 22.79
N ASP A 96 -13.49 -17.53 23.51
CA ASP A 96 -13.22 -16.34 24.32
C ASP A 96 -13.03 -15.10 23.43
N ALA A 97 -13.94 -14.13 23.55
CA ALA A 97 -13.97 -12.96 22.69
C ALA A 97 -12.74 -12.04 22.84
N VAL A 98 -12.15 -11.96 24.04
CA VAL A 98 -10.96 -11.14 24.29
C VAL A 98 -9.73 -11.78 23.67
N CYS A 99 -9.59 -13.10 23.84
CA CYS A 99 -8.55 -13.88 23.20
C CYS A 99 -8.66 -13.81 21.68
N ILE A 100 -9.87 -13.99 21.10
CA ILE A 100 -10.08 -13.90 19.66
C ILE A 100 -9.67 -12.53 19.13
N ALA A 101 -10.06 -11.44 19.80
CA ALA A 101 -9.67 -10.09 19.41
C ALA A 101 -8.15 -9.92 19.44
N GLY A 102 -7.48 -10.42 20.48
CA GLY A 102 -6.01 -10.41 20.58
C GLY A 102 -5.34 -11.25 19.49
N GLN A 103 -5.85 -12.45 19.20
CA GLN A 103 -5.29 -13.31 18.15
C GLN A 103 -5.49 -12.74 16.76
N ARG A 104 -6.61 -12.05 16.51
CA ARG A 104 -6.82 -11.34 15.23
C ARG A 104 -5.86 -10.16 15.08
N ASP A 105 -5.64 -9.39 16.14
CA ASP A 105 -4.64 -8.31 16.17
C ASP A 105 -3.23 -8.85 15.88
N ASN A 106 -2.81 -9.89 16.61
CA ASN A 106 -1.52 -10.56 16.43
C ASN A 106 -1.35 -11.15 15.03
N SER A 107 -2.32 -11.96 14.58
CA SER A 107 -2.26 -12.65 13.29
C SER A 107 -2.17 -11.65 12.14
N SER A 108 -2.94 -10.57 12.22
CA SER A 108 -2.94 -9.51 11.21
C SER A 108 -1.63 -8.70 11.23
N GLY A 109 -1.16 -8.29 12.41
CA GLY A 109 0.13 -7.64 12.59
C GLY A 109 1.29 -8.45 12.01
N ALA A 110 1.25 -9.78 12.12
CA ALA A 110 2.28 -10.67 11.61
C ALA A 110 2.43 -10.64 10.07
N PHE A 111 1.39 -10.29 9.30
CA PHE A 111 1.53 -10.14 7.84
C PHE A 111 2.47 -9.00 7.49
N PHE A 112 2.35 -7.85 8.17
CA PHE A 112 3.27 -6.72 7.98
C PHE A 112 4.70 -7.04 8.40
N LEU A 113 4.87 -7.91 9.38
CA LEU A 113 6.18 -8.34 9.88
C LEU A 113 6.77 -9.51 9.07
N SER A 114 5.99 -10.12 8.18
CA SER A 114 6.45 -11.24 7.37
C SER A 114 7.58 -10.80 6.43
N ILE A 115 8.51 -11.72 6.16
CA ILE A 115 9.56 -11.51 5.15
C ILE A 115 8.92 -11.13 3.80
N GLU A 116 7.81 -11.79 3.45
CA GLU A 116 7.11 -11.54 2.18
C GLU A 116 6.72 -10.07 2.06
N PHE A 117 6.11 -9.48 3.09
CA PHE A 117 5.69 -8.09 3.06
C PHE A 117 6.85 -7.09 3.25
N GLN A 118 7.83 -7.42 4.10
CA GLN A 118 9.01 -6.57 4.33
C GLN A 118 9.88 -6.42 3.08
N GLU A 119 9.99 -7.49 2.30
CA GLU A 119 10.82 -7.55 1.09
C GLU A 119 10.05 -7.24 -0.20
N THR A 120 8.74 -6.98 -0.11
CA THR A 120 7.89 -6.54 -1.23
C THR A 120 7.30 -5.16 -0.93
N GLY A 121 6.14 -5.07 -0.27
CA GLY A 121 5.42 -3.82 -0.03
C GLY A 121 6.28 -2.72 0.63
N TYR A 122 7.00 -3.03 1.72
CA TYR A 122 7.86 -2.01 2.32
C TYR A 122 9.07 -1.63 1.46
N LEU A 123 9.58 -2.55 0.64
CA LEU A 123 10.65 -2.22 -0.28
C LEU A 123 10.16 -1.36 -1.46
N VAL A 124 8.93 -1.57 -1.95
CA VAL A 124 8.29 -0.65 -2.91
C VAL A 124 8.23 0.76 -2.33
N GLU A 125 7.70 0.91 -1.12
CA GLU A 125 7.61 2.21 -0.44
C GLU A 125 8.98 2.89 -0.33
N ARG A 126 10.01 2.16 0.11
CA ARG A 126 11.38 2.69 0.21
C ARG A 126 11.99 3.04 -1.14
N MET A 127 11.70 2.29 -2.21
CA MET A 127 12.16 2.66 -3.55
C MET A 127 11.57 4.00 -4.02
N TYR A 128 10.29 4.26 -3.72
CA TYR A 128 9.68 5.57 -3.96
C TYR A 128 10.32 6.66 -3.11
N LYS A 129 10.54 6.40 -1.81
CA LYS A 129 11.22 7.32 -0.89
C LYS A 129 12.61 7.71 -1.37
N VAL A 130 13.42 6.75 -1.79
CA VAL A 130 14.79 6.98 -2.29
C VAL A 130 14.78 7.72 -3.63
N SER A 131 13.76 7.50 -4.45
CA SER A 131 13.69 8.09 -5.79
C SER A 131 13.17 9.51 -5.78
N TYR A 132 12.23 9.83 -4.88
CA TYR A 132 11.48 11.08 -4.95
C TYR A 132 11.39 11.84 -3.62
N GLY A 133 11.98 11.30 -2.55
CA GLY A 133 11.90 11.88 -1.22
C GLY A 133 10.52 11.67 -0.58
N SER A 134 10.04 12.69 0.11
CA SER A 134 8.75 12.68 0.78
C SER A 134 7.86 13.80 0.23
N ASP A 135 6.55 13.62 0.33
CA ASP A 135 5.57 14.66 0.03
C ASP A 135 5.31 15.52 1.30
N THR A 136 4.61 16.64 1.13
CA THR A 136 4.17 17.50 2.23
C THR A 136 2.66 17.37 2.41
N GLY A 137 2.25 16.84 3.57
CA GLY A 137 0.86 16.76 3.98
C GLY A 137 0.46 17.94 4.88
N THR A 138 -0.85 18.15 5.03
CA THR A 138 -1.43 19.02 6.07
C THR A 138 -2.11 18.17 7.14
N SER A 139 -1.96 18.56 8.40
CA SER A 139 -2.64 17.93 9.54
C SER A 139 -3.24 19.01 10.43
N THR A 140 -4.37 18.69 11.05
CA THR A 140 -4.98 19.49 12.13
C THR A 140 -4.85 18.83 13.50
N PHE A 141 -4.22 17.65 13.58
CA PHE A 141 -4.01 16.95 14.84
C PHE A 141 -3.01 17.73 15.71
N GLY A 142 -3.39 18.05 16.95
CA GLY A 142 -2.56 18.91 17.82
C GLY A 142 -2.44 20.37 17.35
N GLY A 143 -3.22 20.77 16.33
CA GLY A 143 -3.20 22.10 15.71
C GLY A 143 -2.77 22.07 14.23
N PRO A 144 -3.12 23.08 13.42
CA PRO A 144 -2.75 23.11 12.00
C PRO A 144 -1.24 23.15 11.78
N HIS A 145 -0.71 22.19 11.03
CA HIS A 145 0.72 22.14 10.66
C HIS A 145 0.94 21.34 9.37
N GLN A 146 2.16 21.43 8.83
CA GLN A 146 2.63 20.59 7.73
C GLN A 146 3.50 19.47 8.27
N LEU A 147 3.42 18.30 7.65
CA LEU A 147 4.25 17.14 7.98
C LEU A 147 4.78 16.46 6.73
N SER A 148 5.90 15.78 6.88
CA SER A 148 6.46 14.93 5.84
C SER A 148 5.67 13.62 5.77
N VAL A 149 5.20 13.25 4.59
CA VAL A 149 4.39 12.04 4.35
C VAL A 149 4.99 11.20 3.23
N PRO A 150 4.74 9.88 3.20
CA PRO A 150 5.14 9.02 2.09
C PRO A 150 4.59 9.56 0.77
N ILE A 151 5.44 9.61 -0.25
CA ILE A 151 5.07 10.16 -1.56
C ILE A 151 4.24 9.17 -2.41
N ILE A 152 4.37 7.88 -2.11
CA ILE A 152 3.72 6.81 -2.86
C ILE A 152 2.21 6.80 -2.59
N ARG A 153 1.43 6.68 -3.66
CA ARG A 153 -0.02 6.53 -3.59
C ARG A 153 -0.44 5.10 -3.81
N ARG A 154 -1.65 4.75 -3.40
CA ARG A 154 -2.19 3.38 -3.55
C ARG A 154 -2.16 2.88 -5.00
N SER A 155 -2.47 3.77 -5.94
CA SER A 155 -2.48 3.48 -7.37
C SER A 155 -1.11 3.10 -7.92
N GLU A 156 -0.04 3.54 -7.27
CA GLU A 156 1.35 3.17 -7.57
C GLU A 156 1.77 1.93 -6.77
N PHE A 157 1.45 1.91 -5.48
CA PHE A 157 1.83 0.84 -4.55
C PHE A 157 1.34 -0.54 -4.98
N LEU A 158 0.06 -0.63 -5.36
CA LEU A 158 -0.55 -1.92 -5.64
C LEU A 158 0.08 -2.64 -6.85
N PRO A 159 0.13 -2.07 -8.06
CA PRO A 159 0.73 -2.75 -9.21
C PRO A 159 2.21 -3.09 -8.99
N ASP A 160 2.95 -2.22 -8.30
CA ASP A 160 4.38 -2.44 -8.03
C ASP A 160 4.60 -3.55 -7.01
N THR A 161 3.76 -3.64 -5.98
CA THR A 161 3.81 -4.74 -5.02
C THR A 161 3.44 -6.06 -5.68
N LEU A 162 2.45 -6.08 -6.60
CA LEU A 162 2.11 -7.28 -7.38
C LEU A 162 3.29 -7.76 -8.24
N GLN A 163 4.03 -6.85 -8.86
CA GLN A 163 5.23 -7.22 -9.62
C GLN A 163 6.30 -7.81 -8.69
N MET A 164 6.53 -7.22 -7.52
CA MET A 164 7.53 -7.70 -6.57
C MET A 164 7.16 -9.04 -5.91
N SER A 165 5.88 -9.25 -5.59
CA SER A 165 5.41 -10.46 -4.90
C SER A 165 5.04 -11.61 -5.83
N ASN A 166 5.09 -11.42 -7.16
CA ASN A 166 4.64 -12.40 -8.14
C ASN A 166 5.27 -13.79 -7.93
N GLY A 167 4.46 -14.78 -7.56
CA GLY A 167 4.90 -16.15 -7.33
C GLY A 167 5.74 -16.37 -6.06
N VAL A 168 5.85 -15.36 -5.18
CA VAL A 168 6.57 -15.48 -3.91
C VAL A 168 5.65 -16.10 -2.86
N VAL A 169 6.09 -17.23 -2.31
CA VAL A 169 5.51 -17.83 -1.10
C VAL A 169 6.67 -18.22 -0.19
N VAL A 170 6.89 -17.44 0.86
CA VAL A 170 8.01 -17.68 1.79
C VAL A 170 7.88 -19.07 2.42
N GLY A 171 8.96 -19.83 2.39
CA GLY A 171 9.01 -21.23 2.88
C GLY A 171 8.87 -22.29 1.79
N GLN A 172 8.42 -21.94 0.58
CA GLN A 172 8.37 -22.87 -0.55
C GLN A 172 9.74 -23.06 -1.22
N PRO A 173 10.09 -24.25 -1.74
CA PRO A 173 11.37 -24.45 -2.42
C PRO A 173 11.63 -23.39 -3.52
N GLY A 174 12.79 -22.74 -3.47
CA GLY A 174 13.20 -21.75 -4.47
C GLY A 174 12.64 -20.33 -4.28
N TRP A 175 11.81 -20.08 -3.24
CA TRP A 175 11.24 -18.75 -2.99
C TRP A 175 12.26 -17.59 -2.94
N PRO A 176 13.49 -17.73 -2.38
CA PRO A 176 14.43 -16.61 -2.33
C PRO A 176 14.90 -16.19 -3.72
N THR A 177 15.07 -17.14 -4.64
CA THR A 177 15.46 -16.87 -6.03
C THR A 177 14.34 -16.18 -6.80
N VAL A 178 13.09 -16.60 -6.59
CA VAL A 178 11.91 -15.93 -7.19
C VAL A 178 11.84 -14.48 -6.73
N LEU A 179 11.95 -14.24 -5.42
CA LEU A 179 11.94 -12.90 -4.85
C LEU A 179 13.08 -12.04 -5.40
N GLU A 180 14.31 -12.55 -5.44
CA GLU A 180 15.46 -11.81 -5.96
C GLU A 180 15.29 -11.46 -7.45
N ASN A 181 14.80 -12.40 -8.27
CA ASN A 181 14.51 -12.14 -9.68
C ASN A 181 13.45 -11.05 -9.84
N ASN A 182 12.38 -11.07 -9.03
CA ASN A 182 11.34 -10.05 -9.05
C ASN A 182 11.89 -8.68 -8.65
N LYS A 183 12.72 -8.60 -7.60
CA LYS A 183 13.37 -7.35 -7.17
C LYS A 183 14.24 -6.75 -8.26
N VAL A 184 15.06 -7.56 -8.94
CA VAL A 184 15.90 -7.12 -10.05
C VAL A 184 15.04 -6.61 -11.21
N ALA A 185 14.02 -7.38 -11.61
CA ALA A 185 13.13 -7.00 -12.70
C ALA A 185 12.38 -5.69 -12.39
N PHE A 186 11.83 -5.57 -11.18
CA PHE A 186 11.15 -4.37 -10.71
C PHE A 186 12.08 -3.16 -10.69
N ALA A 187 13.27 -3.27 -10.10
CA ALA A 187 14.20 -2.15 -10.04
C ALA A 187 14.61 -1.65 -11.44
N ASN A 188 14.84 -2.56 -12.39
CA ASN A 188 15.18 -2.21 -13.77
C ASN A 188 14.02 -1.54 -14.51
N ASP A 189 12.78 -2.03 -14.34
CA ASP A 189 11.58 -1.37 -14.86
C ASP A 189 11.42 0.03 -14.26
N PHE A 190 11.49 0.11 -12.92
CA PHE A 190 11.29 1.31 -12.16
C PHE A 190 12.22 2.45 -12.59
N VAL A 191 13.52 2.17 -12.72
CA VAL A 191 14.50 3.20 -13.15
C VAL A 191 14.38 3.59 -14.62
N SER A 192 13.67 2.78 -15.42
CA SER A 192 13.37 3.07 -16.83
C SER A 192 12.12 3.94 -16.99
N ARG A 193 11.32 4.14 -15.93
CA ARG A 193 10.11 4.96 -15.98
C ARG A 193 10.44 6.42 -16.27
N ALA A 194 9.55 7.09 -17.01
CA ALA A 194 9.71 8.51 -17.35
C ALA A 194 9.90 9.39 -16.11
N ARG A 195 9.10 9.18 -15.05
CA ARG A 195 9.21 9.93 -13.78
C ARG A 195 10.60 9.79 -13.15
N PHE A 196 11.20 8.60 -13.18
CA PHE A 196 12.55 8.37 -12.66
C PHE A 196 13.62 9.01 -13.54
N SER A 197 13.51 8.84 -14.86
CA SER A 197 14.46 9.43 -15.82
C SER A 197 14.41 10.97 -15.84
N SER A 198 13.24 11.57 -15.57
CA SER A 198 13.10 13.01 -15.38
C SER A 198 13.71 13.51 -14.07
N ALA A 199 13.61 12.73 -12.99
CA ALA A 199 14.22 13.07 -11.70
C ALA A 199 15.75 12.94 -11.71
N PHE A 200 16.27 11.98 -12.50
CA PHE A 200 17.68 11.66 -12.55
C PHE A 200 18.17 11.54 -14.00
N ALA A 201 18.80 12.59 -14.49
CA ALA A 201 19.41 12.61 -15.82
C ALA A 201 20.52 11.54 -15.93
N THR A 202 20.60 10.86 -17.08
CA THR A 202 21.66 9.86 -17.35
C THR A 202 23.05 10.47 -17.46
N SER A 203 23.15 11.81 -17.60
CA SER A 203 24.40 12.55 -17.63
C SER A 203 25.01 12.78 -16.24
N LEU A 204 24.30 12.46 -15.16
CA LEU A 204 24.84 12.56 -13.80
C LEU A 204 26.03 11.63 -13.64
N THR A 205 27.04 12.05 -12.88
CA THR A 205 28.09 11.11 -12.46
C THR A 205 27.50 10.10 -11.45
N PRO A 206 28.10 8.90 -11.30
CA PRO A 206 27.68 7.95 -10.29
C PRO A 206 27.60 8.55 -8.88
N ALA A 207 28.58 9.38 -8.49
CA ALA A 207 28.60 10.03 -7.19
C ALA A 207 27.43 11.02 -7.00
N GLN A 208 27.10 11.81 -8.03
CA GLN A 208 25.95 12.73 -7.99
C GLN A 208 24.63 11.97 -7.88
N PHE A 209 24.46 10.91 -8.65
CA PHE A 209 23.26 10.07 -8.62
C PHE A 209 23.08 9.41 -7.25
N VAL A 210 24.12 8.73 -6.75
CA VAL A 210 24.08 8.08 -5.42
C VAL A 210 23.83 9.10 -4.31
N GLY A 211 24.50 10.26 -4.35
CA GLY A 211 24.28 11.33 -3.39
C GLY A 211 22.83 11.85 -3.39
N ALA A 212 22.22 11.98 -4.56
CA ALA A 212 20.81 12.39 -4.67
C ALA A 212 19.85 11.34 -4.09
N LEU A 213 20.10 10.05 -4.33
CA LEU A 213 19.31 8.96 -3.75
C LEU A 213 19.38 8.95 -2.21
N PHE A 214 20.57 9.08 -1.62
CA PHE A 214 20.71 9.19 -0.16
C PHE A 214 20.12 10.49 0.40
N GLY A 215 20.22 11.59 -0.35
CA GLY A 215 19.56 12.85 -0.02
C GLY A 215 18.05 12.71 0.11
N ASN A 216 17.41 12.05 -0.85
CA ASN A 216 15.98 11.74 -0.81
C ASN A 216 15.60 10.77 0.32
N ALA A 217 16.45 9.76 0.53
CA ALA A 217 16.31 8.79 1.61
C ALA A 217 16.30 9.47 2.99
N GLY A 218 17.02 10.59 3.13
CA GLY A 218 17.13 11.32 4.39
C GLY A 218 18.01 10.60 5.43
N VAL A 219 18.90 9.72 4.97
CA VAL A 219 19.87 9.00 5.81
C VAL A 219 21.29 9.29 5.33
N THR A 220 22.23 9.34 6.27
CA THR A 220 23.65 9.53 5.97
C THR A 220 24.31 8.16 5.79
N PRO A 221 24.78 7.79 4.58
CA PRO A 221 25.41 6.50 4.38
C PRO A 221 26.76 6.39 5.08
N SER A 222 27.13 5.17 5.46
CA SER A 222 28.52 4.85 5.79
C SER A 222 29.42 5.05 4.56
N ALA A 223 30.73 5.28 4.77
CA ALA A 223 31.69 5.39 3.67
C ALA A 223 31.71 4.11 2.79
N SER A 224 31.50 2.94 3.39
CA SER A 224 31.39 1.66 2.69
C SER A 224 30.13 1.58 1.83
N ASP A 225 28.97 2.00 2.34
CA ASP A 225 27.72 1.95 1.58
C ASP A 225 27.74 2.90 0.39
N LEU A 226 28.25 4.12 0.61
CA LEU A 226 28.43 5.12 -0.44
C LEU A 226 29.35 4.58 -1.55
N THR A 227 30.50 4.04 -1.16
CA THR A 227 31.48 3.47 -2.12
C THR A 227 30.89 2.29 -2.87
N ALA A 228 30.19 1.38 -2.20
CA ALA A 228 29.57 0.22 -2.83
C ALA A 228 28.50 0.63 -3.85
N ALA A 229 27.68 1.63 -3.53
CA ALA A 229 26.65 2.16 -4.43
C ALA A 229 27.23 2.85 -5.67
N ILE A 230 28.33 3.58 -5.52
CA ILE A 230 29.06 4.19 -6.64
C ILE A 230 29.70 3.11 -7.52
N ASN A 231 30.26 2.07 -6.92
CA ASN A 231 30.95 0.98 -7.62
C ASN A 231 30.01 0.11 -8.47
N GLU A 232 28.68 0.18 -8.29
CA GLU A 232 27.71 -0.48 -9.17
C GLU A 232 27.85 -0.07 -10.65
N PHE A 233 28.42 1.11 -10.90
CA PHE A 233 28.68 1.67 -12.24
C PHE A 233 30.05 1.28 -12.83
N GLY A 234 30.88 0.53 -12.11
CA GLY A 234 32.16 0.00 -12.64
C GLY A 234 33.14 1.06 -13.15
N GLY A 235 33.11 2.28 -12.60
CA GLY A 235 33.96 3.40 -13.03
C GLY A 235 33.45 4.18 -14.25
N ALA A 236 32.20 3.95 -14.68
CA ALA A 236 31.59 4.74 -15.74
C ALA A 236 31.51 6.24 -15.37
N ALA A 237 31.65 7.10 -16.37
CA ALA A 237 31.61 8.56 -16.18
C ALA A 237 30.19 9.10 -15.91
N ASN A 238 29.16 8.32 -16.25
CA ASN A 238 27.76 8.72 -16.15
C ASN A 238 26.86 7.55 -15.71
N THR A 239 25.56 7.80 -15.60
CA THR A 239 24.57 6.80 -15.15
C THR A 239 23.67 6.28 -16.26
N ALA A 240 24.17 6.18 -17.50
CA ALA A 240 23.37 5.68 -18.62
C ALA A 240 23.04 4.17 -18.52
N ASP A 241 23.80 3.38 -17.76
CA ASP A 241 23.54 1.95 -17.55
C ASP A 241 22.32 1.73 -16.64
N THR A 242 21.20 1.32 -17.24
CA THR A 242 19.94 1.00 -16.55
C THR A 242 20.11 -0.07 -15.48
N ALA A 243 20.89 -1.12 -15.73
CA ALA A 243 21.08 -2.20 -14.77
C ALA A 243 21.90 -1.73 -13.56
N ALA A 244 22.91 -0.89 -13.77
CA ALA A 244 23.64 -0.24 -12.69
C ALA A 244 22.71 0.66 -11.85
N ARG A 245 21.86 1.48 -12.49
CA ARG A 245 20.86 2.30 -11.76
C ARG A 245 19.92 1.45 -10.92
N GLY A 246 19.43 0.32 -11.45
CA GLY A 246 18.56 -0.60 -10.74
C GLY A 246 19.23 -1.20 -9.50
N ARG A 247 20.48 -1.68 -9.64
CA ARG A 247 21.27 -2.18 -8.49
C ARG A 247 21.56 -1.09 -7.46
N THR A 248 21.92 0.12 -7.90
CA THR A 248 22.16 1.26 -7.00
C THR A 248 20.89 1.66 -6.26
N LEU A 249 19.74 1.77 -6.93
CA LEU A 249 18.46 2.08 -6.30
C LEU A 249 18.13 1.06 -5.21
N ARG A 250 18.26 -0.23 -5.52
CA ARG A 250 18.07 -1.32 -4.55
C ARG A 250 18.98 -1.20 -3.35
N ARG A 251 20.28 -1.00 -3.57
CA ARG A 251 21.27 -0.88 -2.49
C ARG A 251 20.91 0.24 -1.51
N VAL A 252 20.40 1.37 -2.00
CA VAL A 252 19.97 2.48 -1.14
C VAL A 252 18.63 2.18 -0.46
N ALA A 253 17.66 1.59 -1.18
CA ALA A 253 16.32 1.26 -0.65
C ALA A 253 16.33 0.10 0.37
N GLU A 254 17.30 -0.80 0.29
CA GLU A 254 17.52 -1.92 1.22
C GLU A 254 18.50 -1.57 2.35
N ASN A 255 18.96 -0.32 2.44
CA ASN A 255 19.84 0.14 3.51
C ASN A 255 19.14 0.05 4.89
N ALA A 256 19.86 -0.45 5.90
CA ALA A 256 19.30 -0.71 7.22
C ALA A 256 18.87 0.55 7.99
N ASP A 257 19.58 1.66 7.81
CA ASP A 257 19.23 2.94 8.45
C ASP A 257 17.95 3.49 7.84
N LEU A 258 17.80 3.40 6.51
CA LEU A 258 16.56 3.79 5.84
C LEU A 258 15.39 2.89 6.25
N ASN A 259 15.59 1.58 6.31
CA ASN A 259 14.57 0.65 6.80
C ASN A 259 14.08 1.05 8.19
N SER A 260 15.00 1.36 9.09
CA SER A 260 14.69 1.81 10.45
C SER A 260 13.95 3.17 10.46
N ALA A 261 14.38 4.11 9.62
CA ALA A 261 13.81 5.47 9.55
C ALA A 261 12.38 5.51 8.97
N GLU A 262 12.05 4.62 8.04
CA GLU A 262 10.73 4.59 7.39
C GLU A 262 9.76 3.60 8.03
N LYS A 263 10.23 2.65 8.85
CA LYS A 263 9.43 1.56 9.42
C LYS A 263 8.05 2.01 9.94
N ASN A 264 7.99 3.01 10.81
CA ASN A 264 6.74 3.44 11.43
C ASN A 264 5.83 4.19 10.44
N LYS A 265 6.41 5.02 9.55
CA LYS A 265 5.67 5.76 8.52
C LYS A 265 5.02 4.80 7.53
N ALA A 266 5.82 3.86 7.03
CA ALA A 266 5.36 2.83 6.13
C ALA A 266 4.30 1.95 6.81
N PHE A 267 4.51 1.51 8.05
CA PHE A 267 3.51 0.71 8.78
C PHE A 267 2.16 1.43 8.86
N VAL A 268 2.12 2.72 9.24
CA VAL A 268 0.89 3.52 9.26
C VAL A 268 0.27 3.61 7.86
N LEU A 269 1.06 3.90 6.83
CA LEU A 269 0.59 3.98 5.45
C LEU A 269 -0.11 2.68 5.03
N MET A 270 0.48 1.52 5.33
CA MET A 270 -0.07 0.22 4.92
C MET A 270 -1.40 -0.11 5.60
N GLN A 271 -1.72 0.50 6.74
CA GLN A 271 -3.05 0.40 7.33
C GLN A 271 -4.13 0.97 6.40
N TYR A 272 -3.85 2.12 5.79
CA TYR A 272 -4.75 2.78 4.85
C TYR A 272 -4.81 2.03 3.51
N LEU A 273 -3.64 1.65 2.98
CA LEU A 273 -3.56 1.01 1.66
C LEU A 273 -4.16 -0.40 1.65
N GLY A 274 -3.92 -1.18 2.69
CA GLY A 274 -4.36 -2.58 2.82
C GLY A 274 -5.78 -2.71 3.39
N TYR A 275 -6.03 -2.23 4.61
CA TYR A 275 -7.35 -2.37 5.22
C TYR A 275 -8.39 -1.45 4.59
N LEU A 276 -8.06 -0.17 4.38
CA LEU A 276 -9.05 0.82 3.94
C LEU A 276 -9.11 0.93 2.41
N ARG A 277 -8.13 0.32 1.71
CA ARG A 277 -8.04 0.30 0.25
C ARG A 277 -8.03 1.72 -0.36
N ARG A 278 -7.42 2.70 0.32
CA ARG A 278 -7.33 4.12 -0.10
C ARG A 278 -6.07 4.81 0.39
N ASP A 279 -5.76 5.98 -0.17
CA ASP A 279 -4.73 6.88 0.36
C ASP A 279 -5.17 7.52 1.69
N PRO A 280 -4.23 7.93 2.57
CA PRO A 280 -4.57 8.46 3.89
C PRO A 280 -5.35 9.78 3.90
N ASN A 281 -5.35 10.53 2.79
CA ASN A 281 -5.98 11.84 2.65
C ASN A 281 -7.13 11.86 1.61
N VAL A 282 -7.72 10.69 1.34
CA VAL A 282 -8.86 10.53 0.43
C VAL A 282 -10.01 9.83 1.15
N GLY A 283 -11.25 10.09 0.72
CA GLY A 283 -12.44 9.40 1.23
C GLY A 283 -12.96 10.07 2.49
N ALA A 284 -12.97 9.32 3.61
CA ALA A 284 -13.40 9.87 4.90
C ALA A 284 -12.43 10.92 5.46
N ASP A 285 -11.16 10.85 5.05
CA ASP A 285 -10.13 11.84 5.36
C ASP A 285 -9.92 12.76 4.14
N THR A 286 -9.78 14.07 4.38
CA THR A 286 -9.46 15.05 3.33
C THR A 286 -8.06 15.63 3.45
N ASP A 287 -7.33 15.24 4.49
CA ASP A 287 -5.97 15.64 4.81
C ASP A 287 -5.22 14.49 5.51
N TYR A 288 -4.04 14.74 6.09
CA TYR A 288 -3.25 13.71 6.77
C TYR A 288 -3.44 13.69 8.30
N THR A 289 -4.51 14.31 8.82
CA THR A 289 -4.78 14.36 10.27
C THR A 289 -4.85 12.96 10.90
N GLY A 290 -5.54 12.02 10.24
CA GLY A 290 -5.61 10.64 10.71
C GLY A 290 -4.25 9.92 10.68
N TYR A 291 -3.52 10.08 9.58
CA TYR A 291 -2.18 9.51 9.42
C TYR A 291 -1.21 10.02 10.50
N ASP A 292 -1.22 11.33 10.74
CA ASP A 292 -0.41 12.00 11.74
C ASP A 292 -0.75 11.51 13.16
N PHE A 293 -2.04 11.44 13.51
CA PHE A 293 -2.49 10.87 14.78
C PHE A 293 -1.92 9.47 15.02
N TRP A 294 -2.05 8.58 14.03
CA TRP A 294 -1.57 7.21 14.15
C TRP A 294 -0.05 7.11 14.19
N LEU A 295 0.65 7.91 13.40
CA LEU A 295 2.11 7.96 13.41
C LEU A 295 2.64 8.46 14.75
N GLN A 296 2.08 9.54 15.30
CA GLN A 296 2.46 10.03 16.63
C GLN A 296 2.15 9.01 17.71
N LYS A 297 0.97 8.38 17.68
CA LYS A 297 0.59 7.34 18.64
C LYS A 297 1.55 6.16 18.59
N LEU A 298 1.94 5.70 17.40
CA LEU A 298 2.89 4.60 17.22
C LEU A 298 4.29 4.98 17.73
N ASN A 299 4.78 6.18 17.39
CA ASN A 299 6.08 6.67 17.85
C ASN A 299 6.14 6.81 19.38
N ASN A 300 5.07 7.29 20.01
CA ASN A 300 4.98 7.42 21.47
C ASN A 300 5.01 6.07 22.20
N HIS A 301 4.72 4.98 21.50
CA HIS A 301 4.84 3.61 22.01
C HIS A 301 6.06 2.88 21.42
N GLY A 302 7.06 3.61 20.92
CA GLY A 302 8.31 3.02 20.44
C GLY A 302 8.17 2.09 19.22
N GLY A 303 7.09 2.24 18.43
CA GLY A 303 6.80 1.34 17.31
C GLY A 303 6.05 0.07 17.69
N ASP A 304 5.65 -0.10 18.95
CA ASP A 304 4.81 -1.21 19.37
C ASP A 304 3.35 -0.98 18.92
N PHE A 305 2.94 -1.74 17.90
CA PHE A 305 1.60 -1.63 17.33
C PHE A 305 0.49 -2.14 18.25
N HIS A 306 0.80 -3.05 19.19
CA HIS A 306 -0.16 -3.52 20.19
C HIS A 306 -0.42 -2.44 21.23
N ALA A 307 0.64 -1.84 21.77
CA ALA A 307 0.53 -0.74 22.73
C ALA A 307 -0.15 0.48 22.07
N ALA A 308 0.16 0.76 20.81
CA ALA A 308 -0.51 1.79 20.03
C ALA A 308 -1.95 1.40 19.59
N GLN A 309 -2.36 0.14 19.76
CA GLN A 309 -3.64 -0.41 19.31
C GLN A 309 -3.91 -0.15 17.82
N MET A 310 -2.86 -0.10 17.00
CA MET A 310 -2.96 0.33 15.60
C MET A 310 -3.80 -0.67 14.80
N VAL A 311 -3.32 -1.89 14.66
CA VAL A 311 -3.96 -2.94 13.84
C VAL A 311 -5.38 -3.20 14.33
N ARG A 312 -5.54 -3.42 15.65
CA ARG A 312 -6.85 -3.51 16.30
C ARG A 312 -7.82 -2.40 15.90
N SER A 313 -7.40 -1.15 15.86
CA SER A 313 -8.30 -0.02 15.55
C SER A 313 -8.77 -0.03 14.09
N PHE A 314 -7.91 -0.45 13.15
CA PHE A 314 -8.27 -0.53 11.75
C PHE A 314 -9.19 -1.73 11.46
N ILE A 315 -8.92 -2.91 12.02
CA ILE A 315 -9.74 -4.12 11.78
C ILE A 315 -11.14 -4.07 12.38
N VAL A 316 -11.39 -3.19 13.37
CA VAL A 316 -12.72 -2.95 13.93
C VAL A 316 -13.35 -1.65 13.44
N SER A 317 -12.64 -0.90 12.59
CA SER A 317 -13.17 0.36 12.05
C SER A 317 -14.42 0.12 11.21
N GLY A 318 -15.37 1.04 11.29
CA GLY A 318 -16.58 0.97 10.47
C GLY A 318 -16.25 0.92 8.98
N GLU A 319 -15.18 1.57 8.55
CA GLU A 319 -14.74 1.55 7.15
C GLU A 319 -14.26 0.17 6.70
N TYR A 320 -13.39 -0.50 7.48
CA TYR A 320 -12.95 -1.87 7.18
C TYR A 320 -14.12 -2.86 7.22
N LEU A 321 -14.94 -2.82 8.28
CA LEU A 321 -16.10 -3.70 8.40
C LEU A 321 -17.09 -3.48 7.25
N ASN A 322 -17.21 -2.24 6.76
CA ASN A 322 -18.08 -1.93 5.63
C ASN A 322 -17.57 -2.43 4.27
N ARG A 323 -16.40 -3.04 4.19
CA ARG A 323 -15.96 -3.73 2.96
C ARG A 323 -16.69 -5.07 2.74
N PHE A 324 -17.25 -5.63 3.81
CA PHE A 324 -17.88 -6.95 3.85
C PHE A 324 -19.37 -6.84 4.19
#